data_AF-A0A444Z0B0-F1
#
_entry.id   AF-A0A444Z0B0-F1
#
_cell.length_a   1.000
_cell.length_b   1.000
_cell.length_c   1.000
_cell.angle_alpha   90.00
_cell.angle_beta   90.00
_cell.angle_gamma   90.00
#
_symmetry.space_group_name_H-M   'P 1'
#
loop_
_entity.id
_entity.type
_entity.pdbx_description
1 polymer ?
#
loop_
_entity_poly.entity_id
_entity_poly.type
_entity_poly.pdbx_seq_one_letter_code
_entity_poly.pdbx_strand_id
1 'polypeptide(L)'
;MKPSTSFTEFQDTIIQKLGLQGMKRVKLFYRISISVLRDDVKYDSFVIGSDEDLKVLFHYRRQFREVRTPKLLAKFVDVVSSSGGSNRIPLPSAT
;
A
#
# COMPACT_ATOMS: atom_id res chain seq x y z
N MET A 1 -14.82 4.43 20.49
CA MET A 1 -14.96 4.14 19.04
C MET A 1 -13.70 3.41 18.59
N LYS A 2 -13.80 2.15 18.18
CA LYS A 2 -12.67 1.45 17.54
C LYS A 2 -12.65 1.91 16.08
N PRO A 3 -11.57 2.52 15.56
CA PRO A 3 -11.47 2.70 14.13
C PRO A 3 -11.24 1.31 13.55
N SER A 4 -12.30 0.69 13.03
CA SER A 4 -12.20 -0.49 12.17
C SER A 4 -11.90 0.05 10.77
N THR A 5 -10.67 0.54 10.57
CA THR A 5 -10.24 0.90 9.21
C THR A 5 -10.09 -0.40 8.45
N SER A 6 -10.92 -0.58 7.41
CA SER A 6 -10.78 -1.73 6.52
C SER A 6 -9.47 -1.61 5.74
N PHE A 7 -9.00 -2.73 5.21
CA PHE A 7 -7.80 -2.78 4.39
C PHE A 7 -7.90 -1.87 3.17
N THR A 8 -9.07 -1.80 2.55
CA THR A 8 -9.32 -0.90 1.42
C THR A 8 -9.27 0.57 1.83
N GLU A 9 -9.93 0.96 2.93
CA GLU A 9 -9.84 2.33 3.46
C GLU A 9 -8.41 2.72 3.82
N PHE A 10 -7.64 1.77 4.37
CA PHE A 10 -6.24 1.99 4.70
C PHE A 10 -5.38 2.19 3.44
N GLN A 11 -5.60 1.40 2.39
CA GLN A 11 -4.96 1.61 1.09
C GLN A 11 -5.31 2.99 0.51
N ASP A 12 -6.59 3.35 0.51
CA ASP A 12 -7.07 4.63 -0.02
C ASP A 12 -6.48 5.82 0.75
N THR A 13 -6.38 5.71 2.08
CA THR A 13 -5.72 6.71 2.93
C THR A 13 -4.25 6.90 2.55
N ILE A 14 -3.53 5.81 2.24
CA ILE A 14 -2.12 5.86 1.82
C ILE A 14 -2.01 6.56 0.46
N ILE A 15 -2.87 6.20 -0.50
CA ILE A 15 -2.93 6.84 -1.81
C ILE A 15 -3.20 8.34 -1.67
N GLN A 16 -4.17 8.71 -0.84
CA GLN A 16 -4.54 10.10 -0.59
C GLN A 16 -3.41 10.90 0.07
N LYS A 17 -2.78 10.36 1.12
CA LYS A 17 -1.66 11.03 1.80
C LYS A 17 -0.43 11.24 0.93
N LEU A 18 -0.20 10.34 -0.02
CA LEU A 18 0.94 10.43 -0.93
C LEU A 18 0.61 11.21 -2.22
N GLY A 19 -0.62 11.70 -2.38
CA GLY A 19 -1.04 12.45 -3.57
C GLY A 19 -1.15 11.59 -4.83
N LEU A 20 -1.27 10.27 -4.68
CA LEU A 20 -1.20 9.28 -5.76
C LEU A 20 -2.58 8.97 -6.36
N GLN A 21 -3.43 9.97 -6.54
CA GLN A 21 -4.85 9.83 -6.91
C GLN A 21 -5.13 9.05 -8.22
N GLY A 22 -4.12 8.84 -9.09
CA GLY A 22 -4.23 8.01 -10.29
C GLY A 22 -3.98 6.51 -10.09
N MET A 23 -3.56 6.09 -8.91
CA MET A 23 -3.10 4.73 -8.65
C MET A 23 -4.24 3.82 -8.21
N LYS A 24 -4.57 2.83 -9.04
CA LYS A 24 -5.69 1.90 -8.76
C LYS A 24 -5.38 0.81 -7.74
N ARG A 25 -4.12 0.42 -7.55
CA ARG A 25 -3.75 -0.72 -6.69
C ARG A 25 -2.46 -0.45 -5.93
N VAL A 26 -2.51 -0.64 -4.62
CA VAL A 26 -1.34 -0.55 -3.71
C VAL A 26 -1.14 -1.89 -3.03
N LYS A 27 0.04 -2.46 -3.12
CA LYS A 27 0.41 -3.65 -2.38
C LYS A 27 1.19 -3.25 -1.14
N LEU A 28 0.72 -3.65 0.03
CA LEU A 28 1.33 -3.30 1.30
C LEU A 28 2.22 -4.44 1.80
N PHE A 29 3.38 -4.06 2.32
CA PHE A 29 4.34 -4.97 2.93
C PHE A 29 4.76 -4.41 4.28
N TYR A 30 5.03 -5.30 5.23
CA TYR A 30 5.53 -4.91 6.53
C TYR A 30 6.77 -5.69 6.88
N ARG A 31 7.80 -4.97 7.34
CA ARG A 31 9.10 -5.53 7.68
C ARG A 31 9.27 -5.63 9.19
N ILE A 32 9.44 -6.85 9.70
CA ILE A 32 9.66 -7.18 11.11
C ILE A 32 11.08 -7.73 11.29
N SER A 33 11.76 -7.38 12.38
CA SER A 33 12.98 -8.08 12.78
C SER A 33 12.61 -9.39 13.45
N ILE A 34 13.00 -10.52 12.85
CA ILE A 34 12.69 -11.85 13.39
C ILE A 34 13.73 -12.28 14.43
N SER A 35 15.00 -11.91 14.24
CA SER A 35 16.07 -12.26 15.17
C SER A 35 17.09 -11.15 15.25
N VAL A 36 17.47 -10.81 16.48
CA VAL A 36 18.69 -10.06 16.79
C VAL A 36 19.70 -11.10 17.28
N LEU A 37 20.52 -11.62 16.36
CA LEU A 37 21.74 -12.32 16.76
C LEU A 37 22.76 -11.23 17.11
N ARG A 38 23.71 -11.51 18.00
CA ARG A 38 24.55 -10.52 18.72
C ARG A 38 25.11 -9.34 17.89
N ASP A 39 25.32 -9.50 16.58
CA ASP A 39 25.78 -8.43 15.68
C ASP A 39 24.93 -8.23 14.38
N ASP A 40 23.89 -9.04 14.15
CA ASP A 40 23.08 -9.00 12.92
C ASP A 40 21.57 -9.05 13.20
N VAL A 41 20.85 -8.10 12.61
CA VAL A 41 19.38 -8.07 12.64
C VAL A 41 18.84 -8.63 11.34
N LYS A 42 18.26 -9.83 11.40
CA LYS A 42 17.54 -10.40 10.27
C LYS A 42 16.15 -9.80 10.21
N TYR A 43 15.80 -9.27 9.06
CA TYR A 43 14.48 -8.75 8.78
C TYR A 43 13.76 -9.65 7.79
N ASP A 44 12.47 -9.81 8.01
CA ASP A 44 11.58 -10.46 7.07
C ASP A 44 10.43 -9.51 6.70
N SER A 45 9.87 -9.72 5.52
CA SER A 45 8.80 -8.88 4.98
C SER A 45 7.56 -9.71 4.70
N PHE A 46 6.44 -9.29 5.29
CA PHE A 46 5.14 -9.93 5.15
C PHE A 46 4.25 -9.09 4.24
N VAL A 47 3.45 -9.74 3.39
CA VAL A 47 2.44 -9.08 2.57
C VAL A 47 1.19 -8.87 3.43
N ILE A 48 0.61 -7.67 3.37
CA ILE A 48 -0.69 -7.37 3.99
C ILE A 48 -1.73 -7.43 2.88
N GLY A 49 -2.70 -8.34 3.00
CA GLY A 49 -3.76 -8.52 2.02
C GLY A 49 -5.18 -8.43 2.59
N SER A 50 -5.31 -8.34 3.92
CA SER A 50 -6.59 -8.41 4.62
C SER A 50 -6.66 -7.52 5.87
N ASP A 51 -7.87 -7.36 6.39
CA ASP A 51 -8.13 -6.66 7.66
C ASP A 51 -7.48 -7.41 8.84
N GLU A 52 -7.42 -8.74 8.77
CA GLU A 52 -6.80 -9.62 9.75
C GLU A 52 -5.30 -9.36 9.82
N ASP A 53 -4.64 -9.24 8.67
CA ASP A 53 -3.22 -8.90 8.59
C ASP A 53 -2.95 -7.50 9.19
N LEU A 54 -3.84 -6.54 8.94
CA LEU A 54 -3.76 -5.21 9.55
C LEU A 54 -3.92 -5.27 11.07
N LYS A 55 -4.85 -6.07 11.59
CA LYS A 55 -5.02 -6.27 13.03
C LYS A 55 -3.76 -6.87 13.64
N VAL A 56 -3.16 -7.87 13.00
CA VAL A 56 -1.89 -8.49 13.43
C VAL A 56 -0.77 -7.45 13.45
N LEU A 57 -0.67 -6.62 12.41
CA LEU A 57 0.29 -5.51 12.34
C LEU A 57 0.13 -4.53 13.51
N PHE A 58 -1.09 -4.04 13.78
CA PHE A 58 -1.35 -3.11 14.87
C PHE A 58 -1.08 -3.74 16.23
N HIS A 59 -1.42 -5.03 16.39
CA HIS A 59 -1.16 -5.77 17.60
C HIS A 59 0.33 -5.96 17.86
N TYR A 60 1.08 -6.37 16.83
CA TYR A 60 2.54 -6.50 16.90
C TYR A 60 3.20 -5.17 17.24
N ARG A 61 2.85 -4.07 16.54
CA ARG A 61 3.41 -2.74 16.84
C ARG A 61 3.11 -2.27 18.26
N ARG A 62 1.96 -2.65 18.82
CA ARG A 62 1.59 -2.31 20.20
C ARG A 62 2.38 -3.12 21.23
N GLN A 63 2.56 -4.42 20.99
CA GLN A 63 3.33 -5.29 21.89
C GLN A 63 4.83 -5.04 21.82
N PHE A 64 5.35 -4.80 20.62
CA PHE A 64 6.78 -4.71 20.33
C PHE A 64 7.19 -3.28 19.99
N ARG A 65 6.74 -2.33 20.82
CA ARG A 65 6.95 -0.89 20.61
C ARG A 65 8.45 -0.50 20.67
N GLU A 66 9.25 -1.32 21.35
CA GLU A 66 10.72 -1.18 21.52
C GLU A 66 11.53 -1.97 20.50
N VAL A 67 10.91 -2.91 19.77
CA VAL A 67 11.62 -3.65 18.71
C VAL A 67 11.84 -2.67 17.56
N ARG A 68 13.11 -2.55 17.16
CA ARG A 68 13.66 -1.65 16.13
C ARG A 68 12.61 -1.33 15.07
N THR A 69 12.19 -0.06 15.02
CA THR A 69 10.98 0.45 14.37
C THR A 69 10.57 -0.36 13.14
N PRO A 70 9.45 -1.10 13.22
CA PRO A 70 8.98 -1.86 12.07
C PRO A 70 8.55 -0.93 10.94
N LYS A 71 8.93 -1.28 9.70
CA LYS A 71 8.74 -0.39 8.53
C LYS A 71 7.60 -0.89 7.66
N LEU A 72 6.62 -0.03 7.41
CA LEU A 72 5.57 -0.25 6.41
C LEU A 72 6.10 0.21 5.04
N LEU A 73 5.99 -0.66 4.04
CA LEU A 73 6.40 -0.43 2.66
C LEU A 73 5.17 -0.58 1.76
N ALA A 74 5.06 0.28 0.75
CA ALA A 74 3.98 0.21 -0.24
C ALA A 74 4.60 0.06 -1.62
N LYS A 75 4.16 -0.95 -2.38
CA LYS A 75 4.45 -1.09 -3.81
C LYS A 75 3.22 -0.68 -4.59
N PHE A 76 3.43 0.32 -5.41
CA PHE A 76 2.43 0.91 -6.27
C PHE A 76 2.40 0.15 -7.60
N VAL A 77 1.21 -0.30 -8.03
CA VAL A 77 1.04 -0.94 -9.34
C VAL A 77 0.17 -0.02 -10.18
N ASP A 78 0.78 0.54 -11.22
CA ASP A 78 0.04 1.28 -12.25
C ASP A 78 -0.69 0.26 -13.13
N VAL A 79 -2.02 0.31 -13.13
CA VAL A 79 -2.80 -0.30 -14.21
C VAL A 79 -2.69 0.71 -15.33
N VAL A 80 -1.85 0.37 -16.32
CA VAL A 80 -1.65 1.07 -17.59
C VAL A 80 -2.90 1.87 -17.92
N SER A 81 -2.80 3.19 -17.80
CA SER A 81 -3.74 4.07 -18.45
C SER A 81 -3.64 3.73 -19.93
N SER A 82 -4.61 3.01 -20.48
CA SER A 82 -4.74 2.95 -21.93
C SER A 82 -4.96 4.39 -22.36
N SER A 83 -3.89 5.02 -22.82
CA SER A 83 -3.94 6.27 -23.55
C SER A 83 -4.76 5.95 -24.79
N GLY A 84 -6.07 6.14 -24.70
CA GLY A 84 -6.98 5.99 -25.81
C GLY A 84 -6.55 7.00 -26.86
N GLY A 85 -5.84 6.53 -27.88
CA GLY A 85 -5.40 7.34 -29.00
C GLY A 85 -6.60 8.09 -29.56
N SER A 86 -6.64 9.40 -29.32
CA SER A 86 -7.72 10.26 -29.80
C SER A 86 -7.45 10.61 -31.26
N ASN A 87 -7.83 9.72 -32.16
CA ASN A 87 -7.94 10.05 -33.58
C ASN A 87 -9.29 10.74 -33.80
N ARG A 88 -9.37 12.04 -33.45
CA ARG A 88 -10.47 12.89 -33.89
C ARG A 88 -10.17 13.31 -35.33
N ILE A 89 -10.75 12.61 -36.31
CA ILE A 89 -10.88 13.11 -37.67
C ILE A 89 -12.13 14.00 -37.69
N PRO A 90 -12.04 15.32 -37.94
CA PRO A 90 -13.22 16.14 -38.19
C PRO A 90 -13.70 15.85 -39.61
N LEU A 91 -14.87 15.24 -39.76
CA LEU A 91 -15.54 15.16 -41.06
C LEU A 91 -16.17 16.54 -41.36
N PRO A 92 -15.87 17.19 -42.50
CA PRO A 92 -16.56 18.41 -42.89
C PRO A 92 -17.94 18.04 -43.45
N SER A 93 -18.99 18.58 -42.82
CA SER A 93 -20.33 18.63 -43.40
C SER A 93 -20.31 19.55 -44.63
N ALA A 94 -20.76 19.06 -45.77
CA ALA A 94 -21.08 19.90 -46.92
C ALA A 94 -22.46 19.52 -47.48
N THR A 95 -23.18 20.59 -47.79
CA THR A 95 -24.60 20.76 -48.12
C THR A 95 -25.03 20.15 -49.44
#